data_AF-A0A915XY73-F1
#
_entry.id   AF-A0A915XY73-F1
#
_cell.length_a   1.000
_cell.length_b   1.000
_cell.length_c   1.000
_cell.angle_alpha   90.00
_cell.angle_beta   90.00
_cell.angle_gamma   90.00
#
_symmetry.space_group_name_H-M   'P 1'
#
loop_
_entity.id
_entity.type
_entity.pdbx_description
1 polymer ?
#
loop_
_entity_poly.entity_id
_entity_poly.type
_entity_poly.pdbx_seq_one_letter_code
_entity_poly.pdbx_strand_id
1 'polypeptide(L)'
;MHTKSNDEFEDGEFGDHDDADDFGFESSLLTDELAHYLGERWRIEEENKVIRVNLSLTAALKKIPAKWLDAACQANRLALPGDLPKSRRAKVAALVASLTSKDELRRCVTELPPRARAALRCVIDNGGWMRLADLTRDFGSMDGDGWFWDEEPPTSCLGELRRRALLFIGRTSRTKDGKPGKRMFKVAVVPKDIRDLLRSILSEAAICKEEEAALARQFATPEDALNDAICAVHGYYDALDWQPPLNRGDVEDFLRYVSRRGFDPVMAWFGIEILLAFIETRLHEIQSLDDLCGYHISELASGFVDMTYLQRWTLDERRNLVHLVRCLYDRLHERRRVLTETRDAVRSACARLVSGKRKLNLIRRPPPLGGELIFIRINPETNEEERYTFNHQRLLLVWAGAFHQDWRPMLSVCDTVPSGAQKKALIHELSALETDICDLIISQADEEDFDRAILWFYEDRLLELSAW
;
A
#
# COMPACT_ATOMS: atom_id res chain seq x y z
N MET A 1 -16.57 -62.71 21.33
CA MET A 1 -15.81 -62.10 20.22
C MET A 1 -15.20 -60.81 20.74
N HIS A 2 -13.90 -60.84 21.00
CA HIS A 2 -13.08 -59.71 21.42
C HIS A 2 -12.30 -59.17 20.22
N THR A 3 -12.28 -57.84 20.06
CA THR A 3 -11.21 -57.03 19.44
C THR A 3 -11.45 -55.59 19.92
N LYS A 4 -10.89 -55.17 21.05
CA LYS A 4 -9.59 -54.48 21.25
C LYS A 4 -9.43 -53.17 20.48
N SER A 5 -9.35 -52.10 21.28
CA SER A 5 -8.77 -50.80 21.02
C SER A 5 -7.30 -50.91 20.61
N ASN A 6 -6.89 -50.14 19.60
CA ASN A 6 -5.50 -49.79 19.37
C ASN A 6 -5.35 -48.27 19.47
N ASP A 7 -5.18 -47.81 20.70
CA ASP A 7 -4.26 -46.72 21.02
C ASP A 7 -2.86 -47.34 21.02
N GLU A 8 -2.05 -47.04 20.00
CA GLU A 8 -0.62 -47.33 19.96
C GLU A 8 -0.03 -46.46 18.84
N PHE A 9 0.36 -45.23 19.18
CA PHE A 9 1.45 -44.57 18.46
C PHE A 9 2.65 -44.63 19.39
N GLU A 10 3.55 -45.52 19.00
CA GLU A 10 4.78 -45.90 19.68
C GLU A 10 5.62 -44.69 20.09
N ASP A 11 6.08 -44.74 21.34
CA ASP A 11 7.24 -44.01 21.83
C ASP A 11 8.48 -44.47 21.04
N GLY A 12 8.73 -43.83 19.91
CA GLY A 12 10.02 -43.90 19.25
C GLY A 12 11.06 -43.15 20.10
N GLU A 13 11.95 -43.89 20.74
CA GLU A 13 13.26 -43.40 21.18
C GLU A 13 13.96 -42.71 20.00
N PHE A 14 13.84 -41.38 19.95
CA PHE A 14 14.67 -40.57 19.07
C PHE A 14 16.04 -40.47 19.73
N GLY A 15 16.99 -41.23 19.18
CA GLY A 15 18.39 -41.15 19.54
C GLY A 15 18.88 -39.70 19.51
N ASP A 16 19.65 -39.36 20.53
CA ASP A 16 20.45 -38.15 20.62
C ASP A 16 21.33 -38.03 19.37
N HIS A 17 20.88 -37.25 18.39
CA HIS A 17 21.76 -36.63 17.40
C HIS A 17 22.04 -35.20 17.86
N ASP A 18 23.01 -35.12 18.75
CA ASP A 18 23.65 -33.90 19.27
C ASP A 18 24.76 -33.43 18.29
N ASP A 19 24.47 -33.40 16.98
CA ASP A 19 25.47 -33.16 15.92
C ASP A 19 25.12 -31.96 15.01
N ALA A 20 24.61 -30.86 15.57
CA ALA A 20 24.43 -29.60 14.81
C ALA A 20 25.08 -28.36 15.44
N ASP A 21 25.69 -28.49 16.63
CA ASP A 21 26.26 -27.34 17.36
C ASP A 21 27.80 -27.23 17.29
N ASP A 22 28.47 -27.98 16.40
CA ASP A 22 29.94 -27.90 16.22
C ASP A 22 30.36 -27.54 14.78
N PHE A 23 29.89 -26.38 14.31
CA PHE A 23 30.64 -25.61 13.32
C PHE A 23 31.17 -24.36 14.02
N GLY A 24 32.31 -24.51 14.68
CA GLY A 24 33.21 -23.41 15.03
C GLY A 24 33.72 -22.74 13.74
N PHE A 25 32.87 -21.93 13.11
CA PHE A 25 33.21 -21.16 11.92
C PHE A 25 33.61 -19.76 12.37
N GLU A 26 34.90 -19.46 12.38
CA GLU A 26 35.41 -18.13 12.65
C GLU A 26 34.82 -17.14 11.63
N SER A 27 33.97 -16.23 12.13
CA SER A 27 33.32 -15.15 11.37
C SER A 27 34.30 -14.28 10.57
N SER A 28 35.59 -14.29 10.92
CA SER A 28 36.61 -13.37 10.38
C SER A 28 37.09 -13.63 8.95
N LEU A 29 36.51 -14.61 8.23
CA LEU A 29 36.96 -14.99 6.88
C LEU A 29 35.87 -14.91 5.79
N LEU A 30 34.65 -14.54 6.14
CA LEU A 30 33.57 -14.33 5.17
C LEU A 30 33.51 -12.86 4.79
N THR A 31 33.31 -12.56 3.50
CA THR A 31 32.91 -11.21 3.10
C THR A 31 31.56 -10.90 3.72
N ASP A 32 31.35 -9.65 4.17
CA ASP A 32 30.10 -9.21 4.82
C ASP A 32 28.85 -9.60 4.01
N GLU A 33 28.94 -9.59 2.68
CA GLU A 33 27.87 -10.03 1.77
C GLU A 33 27.52 -11.53 1.89
N LEU A 34 28.50 -12.42 2.08
CA LEU A 34 28.25 -13.86 2.20
C LEU A 34 27.69 -14.21 3.58
N ALA A 35 28.18 -13.55 4.63
CA ALA A 35 27.65 -13.67 5.98
C ALA A 35 26.18 -13.22 6.04
N HIS A 36 25.84 -12.10 5.40
CA HIS A 36 24.47 -11.61 5.28
C HIS A 36 23.56 -12.59 4.52
N TYR A 37 24.02 -13.09 3.36
CA TYR A 37 23.26 -14.06 2.56
C TYR A 37 22.97 -15.37 3.30
N LEU A 38 23.97 -15.93 4.00
CA LEU A 38 23.81 -17.17 4.78
C LEU A 38 22.95 -16.96 6.02
N GLY A 39 23.12 -15.83 6.73
CA GLY A 39 22.31 -15.47 7.89
C GLY A 39 20.81 -15.37 7.53
N GLU A 40 20.49 -14.72 6.42
CA GLU A 40 19.10 -14.57 5.98
C GLU A 40 18.47 -15.93 5.62
N ARG A 41 19.24 -16.82 4.99
CA ARG A 41 18.78 -18.19 4.72
C ARG A 41 18.48 -18.97 6.01
N TRP A 42 19.37 -18.92 7.00
CA TRP A 42 19.17 -19.61 8.27
C TRP A 42 17.95 -19.07 9.03
N ARG A 43 17.74 -17.75 9.00
CA ARG A 43 16.56 -17.11 9.58
C ARG A 43 15.28 -17.67 8.97
N ILE A 44 15.21 -17.73 7.63
CA ILE A 44 14.06 -18.26 6.89
C ILE A 44 13.81 -19.73 7.21
N GLU A 45 14.86 -20.55 7.31
CA GLU A 45 14.76 -21.97 7.66
C GLU A 45 14.18 -22.16 9.08
N GLU A 46 14.66 -21.38 10.06
CA GLU A 46 14.15 -21.40 11.42
C GLU A 46 12.67 -21.00 11.48
N GLU A 47 12.29 -19.92 10.79
CA GLU A 47 10.90 -19.45 10.74
C GLU A 47 9.94 -20.39 10.00
N ASN A 48 10.47 -21.32 9.20
CA ASN A 48 9.65 -22.30 8.50
C ASN A 48 9.37 -23.56 9.35
N LYS A 49 9.99 -23.70 10.52
CA LYS A 49 9.75 -24.82 11.44
C LYS A 49 8.31 -24.80 11.98
N VAL A 50 7.80 -26.00 12.28
CA VAL A 50 6.42 -26.16 12.78
C VAL A 50 6.29 -25.65 14.21
N ILE A 51 5.30 -24.78 14.44
CA ILE A 51 5.00 -24.22 15.76
C ILE A 51 3.56 -24.55 16.20
N ARG A 52 3.40 -24.85 17.49
CA ARG A 52 2.09 -25.05 18.12
C ARG A 52 1.55 -23.70 18.59
N VAL A 53 0.28 -23.42 18.32
CA VAL A 53 -0.38 -22.17 18.75
C VAL A 53 -0.36 -22.00 20.27
N ASN A 54 -0.39 -23.09 21.05
CA ASN A 54 -0.33 -23.05 22.53
C ASN A 54 1.04 -23.50 23.06
N LEU A 55 2.11 -23.04 22.41
CA LEU A 55 3.50 -23.31 22.81
C LEU A 55 3.77 -22.80 24.23
N SER A 56 4.41 -23.60 25.06
CA SER A 56 4.92 -23.16 26.37
C SER A 56 6.24 -22.40 26.21
N LEU A 57 6.51 -21.47 27.11
CA LEU A 57 7.71 -20.63 27.06
C LEU A 57 8.99 -21.49 27.09
N THR A 58 9.02 -22.48 27.98
CA THR A 58 10.14 -23.43 28.08
C THR A 58 10.35 -24.22 26.79
N ALA A 59 9.27 -24.66 26.13
CA ALA A 59 9.38 -25.42 24.87
C ALA A 59 9.84 -24.53 23.70
N ALA A 60 9.43 -23.26 23.70
CA ALA A 60 9.88 -22.27 22.73
C ALA A 60 11.39 -22.01 22.86
N LEU A 61 11.83 -21.66 24.07
CA LEU A 61 13.22 -21.31 24.35
C LEU A 61 14.19 -22.47 24.17
N LYS A 62 13.75 -23.72 24.38
CA LYS A 62 14.59 -24.89 24.10
C LYS A 62 14.94 -25.07 22.62
N LYS A 63 14.14 -24.50 21.70
CA LYS A 63 14.27 -24.73 20.26
C LYS A 63 14.90 -23.58 19.48
N ILE A 64 15.02 -22.39 20.06
CA ILE A 64 15.61 -21.24 19.35
C ILE A 64 17.13 -21.37 19.18
N PRO A 65 17.73 -20.78 18.14
CA PRO A 65 19.19 -20.75 17.97
C PRO A 65 19.92 -20.18 19.19
N ALA A 66 21.15 -20.65 19.45
CA ALA A 66 21.95 -20.20 20.59
C ALA A 66 22.18 -18.67 20.58
N LYS A 67 22.46 -18.10 19.41
CA LYS A 67 22.64 -16.66 19.21
C LYS A 67 21.41 -15.84 19.60
N TRP A 68 20.22 -16.33 19.27
CA TRP A 68 18.96 -15.67 19.64
C TRP A 68 18.65 -15.82 21.13
N LEU A 69 18.98 -16.97 21.72
CA LEU A 69 18.87 -17.19 23.16
C LEU A 69 19.77 -16.24 23.94
N ASP A 70 20.96 -15.98 23.43
CA ASP A 70 21.94 -15.08 24.06
C ASP A 70 21.50 -13.63 23.97
N ALA A 71 21.01 -13.20 22.80
CA ALA A 71 20.36 -11.92 22.62
C ALA A 71 19.16 -11.73 23.57
N ALA A 72 18.38 -12.79 23.81
CA ALA A 72 17.25 -12.75 24.74
C ALA A 72 17.67 -12.62 26.21
N CYS A 73 18.72 -13.33 26.62
CA CYS A 73 19.32 -13.16 27.94
C CYS A 73 19.83 -11.72 28.14
N GLN A 74 20.52 -11.16 27.14
CA GLN A 74 21.00 -9.79 27.18
C GLN A 74 19.85 -8.78 27.28
N ALA A 75 18.82 -8.91 26.44
CA ALA A 75 17.68 -7.99 26.42
C ALA A 75 16.88 -8.01 27.72
N ASN A 76 16.80 -9.16 28.39
CA ASN A 76 16.14 -9.30 29.69
C ASN A 76 17.05 -8.96 30.89
N ARG A 77 18.29 -8.48 30.66
CA ARG A 77 19.29 -8.15 31.70
C ARG A 77 19.65 -9.33 32.61
N LEU A 78 19.65 -10.53 32.05
CA LEU A 78 20.04 -11.75 32.75
C LEU A 78 21.55 -11.98 32.74
N ALA A 79 22.32 -10.99 32.27
CA ALA A 79 23.77 -11.01 32.22
C ALA A 79 24.35 -9.67 32.69
N LEU A 80 25.31 -9.75 33.60
CA LEU A 80 26.42 -8.80 33.68
C LEU A 80 27.52 -9.29 32.70
N PRO A 81 28.37 -8.40 32.15
CA PRO A 81 29.44 -8.80 31.24
C PRO A 81 30.38 -9.80 31.94
N GLY A 82 30.38 -11.07 31.51
CA GLY A 82 31.24 -12.14 32.03
C GLY A 82 30.52 -13.33 32.71
N ASP A 83 29.24 -13.19 33.06
CA ASP A 83 28.49 -14.15 33.90
C ASP A 83 27.21 -14.70 33.22
N LEU A 84 27.20 -14.83 31.89
CA LEU A 84 26.13 -15.56 31.22
C LEU A 84 26.06 -16.99 31.78
N PRO A 85 24.86 -17.52 32.14
CA PRO A 85 24.72 -18.90 32.53
C PRO A 85 25.32 -19.80 31.44
N LYS A 86 26.41 -20.51 31.75
CA LYS A 86 27.22 -21.16 30.71
C LYS A 86 26.45 -22.22 29.92
N SER A 87 25.45 -22.86 30.53
CA SER A 87 24.65 -23.89 29.87
C SER A 87 23.33 -23.35 29.31
N ARG A 88 22.94 -23.85 28.13
CA ARG A 88 21.62 -23.59 27.51
C ARG A 88 20.48 -23.82 28.50
N ARG A 89 20.56 -24.90 29.30
CA ARG A 89 19.55 -25.24 30.31
C ARG A 89 19.40 -24.14 31.37
N ALA A 90 20.51 -23.54 31.82
CA ALA A 90 20.48 -22.45 32.79
C ALA A 90 19.95 -21.15 32.17
N LYS A 91 20.32 -20.82 30.92
CA LYS A 91 19.78 -19.67 30.17
C LYS A 91 18.26 -19.76 30.03
N VAL A 92 17.75 -20.92 29.60
CA VAL A 92 16.31 -21.16 29.49
C VAL A 92 15.61 -21.03 30.84
N ALA A 93 16.16 -21.61 31.91
CA ALA A 93 15.57 -21.53 33.24
C ALA A 93 15.50 -20.07 33.75
N ALA A 94 16.56 -19.28 33.55
CA ALA A 94 16.62 -17.88 33.93
C ALA A 94 15.59 -17.03 33.17
N LEU A 95 15.47 -17.22 31.85
CA LEU A 95 14.47 -16.53 31.03
C LEU A 95 13.04 -16.89 31.44
N VAL A 96 12.77 -18.17 31.72
CA VAL A 96 11.45 -18.59 32.19
C VAL A 96 11.13 -17.94 33.54
N ALA A 97 12.07 -17.95 34.49
CA ALA A 97 11.87 -17.33 35.80
C ALA A 97 11.62 -15.82 35.70
N SER A 98 12.35 -15.14 34.83
CA SER A 98 12.19 -13.70 34.59
C SER A 98 10.86 -13.37 33.92
N LEU A 99 10.51 -14.03 32.81
CA LEU A 99 9.29 -13.72 32.05
C LEU A 99 8.00 -14.22 32.70
N THR A 100 8.08 -15.11 33.71
CA THR A 100 6.92 -15.51 34.53
C THR A 100 6.76 -14.68 35.80
N SER A 101 7.75 -13.85 36.15
CA SER A 101 7.63 -12.86 37.23
C SER A 101 6.88 -11.63 36.73
N LYS A 102 5.82 -11.21 37.45
CA LYS A 102 4.98 -10.06 37.07
C LYS A 102 5.80 -8.78 36.95
N ASP A 103 6.74 -8.54 37.87
CA ASP A 103 7.52 -7.30 37.92
C ASP A 103 8.58 -7.22 36.81
N GLU A 104 9.28 -8.32 36.55
CA GLU A 104 10.27 -8.39 35.47
C GLU A 104 9.61 -8.35 34.09
N LEU A 105 8.48 -9.05 33.92
CA LEU A 105 7.70 -8.98 32.70
C LEU A 105 7.14 -7.58 32.47
N ARG A 106 6.69 -6.90 33.54
CA ARG A 106 6.23 -5.51 33.47
C ARG A 106 7.35 -4.60 32.99
N ARG A 107 8.54 -4.69 33.58
CA ARG A 107 9.73 -3.95 33.15
C ARG A 107 10.02 -4.20 31.67
N CYS A 108 10.08 -5.47 31.26
CA CYS A 108 10.35 -5.88 29.89
C CYS A 108 9.35 -5.26 28.90
N VAL A 109 8.05 -5.21 29.25
CA VAL A 109 7.00 -4.58 28.44
C VAL A 109 7.08 -3.05 28.44
N THR A 110 7.39 -2.42 29.58
CA THR A 110 7.51 -0.95 29.66
C THR A 110 8.71 -0.42 28.88
N GLU A 111 9.80 -1.19 28.81
CA GLU A 111 11.00 -0.85 28.05
C GLU A 111 10.84 -1.13 26.54
N LEU A 112 9.71 -1.67 26.08
CA LEU A 112 9.47 -1.89 24.65
C LEU A 112 9.23 -0.55 23.95
N PRO A 113 9.74 -0.39 22.71
CA PRO A 113 9.29 0.68 21.84
C PRO A 113 7.75 0.69 21.74
N PRO A 114 7.12 1.88 21.67
CA PRO A 114 5.66 2.00 21.60
C PRO A 114 5.03 1.11 20.50
N ARG A 115 5.64 1.06 19.32
CA ARG A 115 5.19 0.24 18.19
C ARG A 115 5.23 -1.26 18.49
N ALA A 116 6.31 -1.74 19.10
CA ALA A 116 6.45 -3.14 19.51
C ALA A 116 5.44 -3.52 20.60
N ARG A 117 5.19 -2.61 21.55
CA ARG A 117 4.17 -2.82 22.59
C ARG A 117 2.75 -2.86 22.01
N ALA A 118 2.44 -2.02 21.02
CA ALA A 118 1.18 -2.07 20.28
C ALA A 118 1.02 -3.39 19.50
N ALA A 119 2.09 -3.87 18.83
CA ALA A 119 2.10 -5.17 18.16
C ALA A 119 1.83 -6.32 19.14
N LEU A 120 2.51 -6.32 20.29
CA LEU A 120 2.28 -7.32 21.35
C LEU A 120 0.83 -7.31 21.86
N ARG A 121 0.26 -6.12 22.07
CA ARG A 121 -1.14 -5.97 22.47
C ARG A 121 -2.09 -6.52 21.41
N CYS A 122 -1.86 -6.23 20.14
CA CYS A 122 -2.66 -6.77 19.04
C CYS A 122 -2.67 -8.31 19.04
N VAL A 123 -1.49 -8.93 19.23
CA VAL A 123 -1.38 -10.40 19.28
C VAL A 123 -2.10 -10.99 20.50
N ILE A 124 -1.99 -10.36 21.67
CA ILE A 124 -2.68 -10.78 22.90
C ILE A 124 -4.21 -10.65 22.78
N ASP A 125 -4.69 -9.57 22.19
CA ASP A 125 -6.11 -9.32 21.93
C ASP A 125 -6.69 -10.39 20.99
N ASN A 126 -5.89 -10.90 20.05
CA ASN A 126 -6.23 -12.00 19.14
C ASN A 126 -6.00 -13.41 19.75
N GLY A 127 -5.96 -13.54 21.08
CA GLY A 127 -5.81 -14.83 21.75
C GLY A 127 -4.37 -15.35 21.86
N GLY A 128 -3.38 -14.48 21.61
CA GLY A 128 -1.96 -14.77 21.78
C GLY A 128 -1.28 -15.38 20.56
N TRP A 129 -1.90 -15.30 19.38
CA TRP A 129 -1.28 -15.65 18.10
C TRP A 129 -1.98 -14.95 16.93
N MET A 130 -1.24 -14.71 15.85
CA MET A 130 -1.76 -14.13 14.61
C MET A 130 -1.04 -14.70 13.39
N ARG A 131 -1.62 -14.57 12.20
CA ARG A 131 -0.89 -14.82 10.96
C ARG A 131 0.24 -13.81 10.84
N LEU A 132 1.41 -14.27 10.44
CA LEU A 132 2.55 -13.37 10.29
C LEU A 132 2.26 -12.28 9.25
N ALA A 133 1.61 -12.65 8.14
CA ALA A 133 1.24 -11.69 7.08
C ALA A 133 0.33 -10.54 7.57
N ASP A 134 -0.63 -10.85 8.46
CA ASP A 134 -1.50 -9.82 9.05
C ASP A 134 -0.68 -8.91 9.97
N LEU A 135 0.23 -9.48 10.76
CA LEU A 135 1.05 -8.72 11.69
C LEU A 135 2.12 -7.87 10.99
N THR A 136 2.72 -8.37 9.92
CA THR A 136 3.71 -7.62 9.13
C THR A 136 3.05 -6.50 8.32
N ARG A 137 1.79 -6.68 7.89
CA ARG A 137 1.01 -5.61 7.25
C ARG A 137 0.79 -4.44 8.21
N ASP A 138 0.47 -4.74 9.46
CA ASP A 138 0.06 -3.71 10.43
C ASP A 138 1.26 -3.10 11.19
N PHE A 139 2.39 -3.81 11.32
CA PHE A 139 3.53 -3.40 12.16
C PHE A 139 4.89 -3.37 11.48
N GLY A 140 5.00 -3.77 10.21
CA GLY A 140 6.24 -3.77 9.41
C GLY A 140 6.87 -5.16 9.25
N SER A 141 7.71 -5.31 8.22
CA SER A 141 8.50 -6.53 7.97
C SER A 141 9.65 -6.68 8.98
N MET A 142 10.24 -7.86 9.03
CA MET A 142 11.49 -8.15 9.78
C MET A 142 12.68 -8.37 8.83
N ASP A 143 12.56 -7.99 7.56
CA ASP A 143 13.66 -8.13 6.62
C ASP A 143 14.79 -7.18 7.04
N GLY A 144 16.03 -7.69 7.05
CA GLY A 144 17.19 -6.94 7.56
C GLY A 144 17.56 -7.23 9.02
N ASP A 145 16.72 -7.91 9.81
CA ASP A 145 17.03 -8.27 11.21
C ASP A 145 18.15 -9.33 11.35
N GLY A 146 18.55 -9.98 10.26
CA GLY A 146 19.65 -10.93 10.21
C GLY A 146 19.49 -12.17 11.12
N TRP A 147 20.61 -12.88 11.31
CA TRP A 147 20.69 -14.10 12.13
C TRP A 147 21.49 -13.91 13.42
N PHE A 148 22.51 -13.05 13.39
CA PHE A 148 23.53 -12.93 14.43
C PHE A 148 23.13 -11.95 15.55
N TRP A 149 21.97 -12.19 16.19
CA TRP A 149 21.37 -11.25 17.16
C TRP A 149 22.19 -10.98 18.43
N ASP A 150 23.17 -11.83 18.71
CA ASP A 150 24.15 -11.68 19.79
C ASP A 150 25.13 -10.53 19.54
N GLU A 151 25.41 -10.25 18.26
CA GLU A 151 26.32 -9.19 17.79
C GLU A 151 25.54 -8.02 17.18
N GLU A 152 24.54 -8.34 16.36
CA GLU A 152 23.67 -7.41 15.61
C GLU A 152 22.21 -7.65 15.99
N PRO A 153 21.73 -7.04 17.09
CA PRO A 153 20.36 -7.23 17.54
C PRO A 153 19.35 -6.73 16.49
N PRO A 154 18.20 -7.39 16.37
CA PRO A 154 17.18 -6.98 15.42
C PRO A 154 16.63 -5.60 15.78
N THR A 155 16.38 -4.78 14.76
CA THR A 155 15.89 -3.40 14.91
C THR A 155 14.42 -3.26 14.57
N SER A 156 13.85 -4.24 13.86
CA SER A 156 12.44 -4.19 13.48
C SER A 156 11.51 -4.32 14.70
N CYS A 157 10.30 -3.80 14.55
CA CYS A 157 9.25 -3.85 15.57
C CYS A 157 8.99 -5.28 16.10
N LEU A 158 8.86 -6.24 15.18
CA LEU A 158 8.60 -7.65 15.54
C LEU A 158 9.89 -8.36 15.97
N GLY A 159 11.04 -7.96 15.41
CA GLY A 159 12.37 -8.40 15.81
C GLY A 159 12.64 -8.14 17.28
N GLU A 160 12.33 -6.95 17.79
CA GLU A 160 12.50 -6.61 19.21
C GLU A 160 11.62 -7.45 20.15
N LEU A 161 10.39 -7.78 19.72
CA LEU A 161 9.54 -8.71 20.49
C LEU A 161 10.14 -10.12 20.54
N ARG A 162 10.74 -10.57 19.44
CA ARG A 162 11.39 -11.88 19.36
C ARG A 162 12.67 -11.91 20.17
N ARG A 163 13.49 -10.85 20.08
CA ARG A 163 14.70 -10.65 20.86
C ARG A 163 14.40 -10.78 22.34
N ARG A 164 13.30 -10.23 22.83
CA ARG A 164 12.91 -10.34 24.26
C ARG A 164 12.22 -11.65 24.62
N ALA A 165 12.13 -12.60 23.69
CA ALA A 165 11.44 -13.88 23.86
C ALA A 165 9.93 -13.75 24.20
N LEU A 166 9.30 -12.66 23.76
CA LEU A 166 7.86 -12.43 23.92
C LEU A 166 7.05 -12.97 22.74
N LEU A 167 7.67 -13.07 21.56
CA LEU A 167 7.05 -13.51 20.32
C LEU A 167 7.91 -14.56 19.61
N PHE A 168 7.27 -15.60 19.07
CA PHE A 168 7.95 -16.66 18.32
C PHE A 168 7.26 -16.88 16.97
N ILE A 169 8.04 -17.21 15.95
CA ILE A 169 7.54 -17.39 14.58
C ILE A 169 7.77 -18.81 14.13
N GLY A 170 6.78 -19.36 13.43
CA GLY A 170 6.87 -20.67 12.81
C GLY A 170 5.69 -20.91 11.87
N ARG A 171 5.54 -22.12 11.34
CA ARG A 171 4.41 -22.52 10.51
C ARG A 171 3.41 -23.36 11.29
N THR A 172 2.13 -23.14 11.02
CA THR A 172 1.05 -23.98 11.55
C THR A 172 0.00 -24.26 10.49
N SER A 173 -0.68 -25.40 10.59
CA SER A 173 -1.83 -25.74 9.75
C SER A 173 -3.16 -25.39 10.40
N ARG A 174 -3.18 -24.85 11.62
CA ARG A 174 -4.43 -24.59 12.34
C ARG A 174 -5.21 -23.41 11.77
N THR A 175 -6.53 -23.53 11.73
CA THR A 175 -7.47 -22.44 11.40
C THR A 175 -7.64 -21.47 12.58
N LYS A 176 -8.26 -20.30 12.37
CA LYS A 176 -8.57 -19.32 13.45
C LYS A 176 -9.33 -19.97 14.61
N ASP A 177 -10.15 -20.99 14.33
CA ASP A 177 -10.92 -21.75 15.32
C ASP A 177 -10.14 -22.89 15.99
N GLY A 178 -8.82 -22.96 15.78
CA GLY A 178 -7.94 -23.97 16.39
C GLY A 178 -8.03 -25.37 15.78
N LYS A 179 -8.81 -25.58 14.72
CA LYS A 179 -8.94 -26.88 14.02
C LYS A 179 -7.82 -27.09 12.99
N PRO A 180 -7.40 -28.34 12.71
CA PRO A 180 -6.45 -28.62 11.64
C PRO A 180 -6.99 -28.18 10.29
N GLY A 181 -6.24 -27.34 9.57
CA GLY A 181 -6.52 -26.89 8.22
C GLY A 181 -5.64 -27.60 7.20
N LYS A 182 -5.95 -27.41 5.91
CA LYS A 182 -5.27 -28.09 4.79
C LYS A 182 -3.95 -27.44 4.35
N ARG A 183 -3.67 -26.18 4.72
CA ARG A 183 -2.48 -25.42 4.29
C ARG A 183 -1.70 -24.89 5.49
N MET A 184 -0.38 -25.03 5.43
CA MET A 184 0.56 -24.46 6.40
C MET A 184 0.80 -22.98 6.09
N PHE A 185 0.69 -22.11 7.09
CA PHE A 185 1.01 -20.68 6.98
C PHE A 185 1.89 -20.21 8.14
N LYS A 186 2.65 -19.13 7.94
CA LYS A 186 3.49 -18.53 8.99
C LYS A 186 2.61 -17.83 10.02
N VAL A 187 2.92 -18.03 11.30
CA VAL A 187 2.24 -17.44 12.45
C VAL A 187 3.25 -16.87 13.43
N ALA A 188 2.83 -15.80 14.10
CA ALA A 188 3.50 -15.27 15.28
C ALA A 188 2.71 -15.70 16.52
N VAL A 189 3.40 -16.20 17.55
CA VAL A 189 2.80 -16.82 18.73
C VAL A 189 3.46 -16.27 19.98
N VAL A 190 2.64 -15.81 20.93
CA VAL A 190 3.07 -15.50 22.30
C VAL A 190 2.91 -16.77 23.14
N PRO A 191 3.91 -17.20 23.92
CA PRO A 191 3.82 -18.41 24.73
C PRO A 191 2.64 -18.38 25.71
N LYS A 192 1.91 -19.49 25.82
CA LYS A 192 0.66 -19.55 26.59
C LYS A 192 0.85 -19.17 28.07
N ASP A 193 2.01 -19.50 28.64
CA ASP A 193 2.27 -19.39 30.07
C ASP A 193 2.37 -17.93 30.54
N ILE A 194 2.62 -17.00 29.62
CA ILE A 194 2.78 -15.56 29.93
C ILE A 194 1.62 -14.70 29.43
N ARG A 195 0.64 -15.27 28.70
CA ARG A 195 -0.45 -14.48 28.06
C ARG A 195 -1.32 -13.74 29.06
N ASP A 196 -1.71 -14.40 30.14
CA ASP A 196 -2.60 -13.80 31.14
C ASP A 196 -1.89 -12.68 31.92
N LEU A 197 -0.61 -12.89 32.25
CA LEU A 197 0.22 -11.86 32.86
C LEU A 197 0.42 -10.66 31.93
N LEU A 198 0.73 -10.91 30.65
CA LEU A 198 0.84 -9.86 29.63
C LEU A 198 -0.46 -9.08 29.46
N ARG A 199 -1.61 -9.76 29.46
CA ARG A 199 -2.93 -9.11 29.37
C ARG A 199 -3.16 -8.16 30.54
N SER A 200 -2.84 -8.59 31.77
CA SER A 200 -2.92 -7.74 32.97
C SER A 200 -2.00 -6.52 32.84
N ILE A 201 -0.72 -6.73 32.50
CA ILE A 201 0.28 -5.66 32.40
C ILE A 201 -0.09 -4.65 31.32
N LEU A 202 -0.50 -5.14 30.14
CA LEU A 202 -0.90 -4.28 29.02
C LEU A 202 -2.19 -3.51 29.32
N SER A 203 -3.09 -4.04 30.15
CA SER A 203 -4.29 -3.31 30.57
C SER A 203 -3.98 -2.24 31.62
N GLU A 204 -3.02 -2.50 32.52
CA GLU A 204 -2.55 -1.56 33.54
C GLU A 204 -1.72 -0.41 32.92
N ALA A 205 -0.98 -0.69 31.84
CA ALA A 205 -0.18 0.29 31.08
C ALA A 205 -1.03 1.07 30.06
N ALA A 206 -2.22 1.52 30.46
CA ALA A 206 -3.17 2.26 29.61
C ALA A 206 -2.63 3.63 29.16
N ILE A 207 -1.66 3.61 28.25
CA ILE A 207 -1.42 4.66 27.27
C ILE A 207 -2.53 4.50 26.25
N CYS A 208 -3.22 5.60 25.94
CA CYS A 208 -4.34 5.60 25.01
C CYS A 208 -3.86 5.01 23.67
N LYS A 209 -4.60 4.05 23.08
CA LYS A 209 -4.21 3.37 21.82
C LYS A 209 -3.81 4.37 20.71
N GLU A 210 -4.41 5.56 20.73
CA GLU A 210 -4.14 6.66 19.81
C GLU A 210 -2.79 7.34 20.05
N GLU A 211 -2.38 7.55 21.31
CA GLU A 211 -1.06 8.10 21.66
C GLU A 211 0.06 7.13 21.32
N GLU A 212 -0.17 5.83 21.51
CA GLU A 212 0.81 4.80 21.20
C GLU A 212 1.02 4.62 19.69
N ALA A 213 -0.06 4.73 18.90
CA ALA A 213 0.01 4.78 17.44
C ALA A 213 0.66 6.08 16.93
N ALA A 214 0.45 7.21 17.60
CA ALA A 214 1.10 8.47 17.28
C ALA A 214 2.61 8.44 17.59
N LEU A 215 3.00 7.90 18.74
CA LEU A 215 4.40 7.69 19.13
C LEU A 215 5.11 6.68 18.21
N ALA A 216 4.42 5.62 17.77
CA ALA A 216 4.95 4.66 16.82
C ALA A 216 5.33 5.27 15.46
N ARG A 217 4.64 6.33 15.03
CA ARG A 217 5.02 7.13 13.85
C ARG A 217 6.20 8.04 14.14
N GLN A 218 6.33 8.53 15.37
CA GLN A 218 7.40 9.45 15.79
C GLN A 218 8.78 8.77 15.89
N PHE A 219 8.84 7.47 16.19
CA PHE A 219 10.09 6.69 16.34
C PHE A 219 10.39 5.74 15.16
N ALA A 220 9.64 5.82 14.06
CA ALA A 220 9.88 4.99 12.89
C ALA A 220 11.23 5.34 12.25
N THR A 221 12.06 4.33 11.96
CA THR A 221 13.25 4.54 11.16
C THR A 221 12.86 4.84 9.70
N PRO A 222 13.75 5.45 8.89
CA PRO A 222 13.50 5.63 7.46
C PRO A 222 13.23 4.30 6.72
N GLU A 223 13.78 3.20 7.22
CA GLU A 223 13.56 1.86 6.70
C GLU A 223 12.17 1.32 7.08
N ASP A 224 11.72 1.55 8.31
CA ASP A 224 10.34 1.25 8.72
C ASP A 224 9.31 2.01 7.87
N ALA A 225 9.55 3.30 7.64
CA ALA A 225 8.69 4.13 6.79
C ALA A 225 8.64 3.61 5.35
N LEU A 226 9.78 3.16 4.82
CA LEU A 226 9.86 2.56 3.48
C LEU A 226 9.08 1.24 3.42
N ASN A 227 9.25 0.38 4.42
CA ASN A 227 8.53 -0.88 4.52
C ASN A 227 7.01 -0.66 4.64
N ASP A 228 6.59 0.29 5.48
CA ASP A 228 5.18 0.68 5.62
C ASP A 228 4.59 1.16 4.28
N ALA A 229 5.33 2.00 3.55
CA ALA A 229 4.92 2.47 2.24
C ALA A 229 4.83 1.34 1.21
N ILE A 230 5.81 0.43 1.16
CA ILE A 230 5.79 -0.74 0.26
C ILE A 230 4.62 -1.68 0.60
N CYS A 231 4.33 -1.90 1.88
CA CYS A 231 3.17 -2.69 2.30
C CYS A 231 1.84 -2.03 1.87
N ALA A 232 1.72 -0.70 1.99
CA ALA A 232 0.56 0.02 1.51
C ALA A 232 0.39 -0.08 -0.01
N VAL A 233 1.49 0.02 -0.77
CA VAL A 233 1.50 -0.25 -2.22
C VAL A 233 0.96 -1.64 -2.53
N HIS A 234 1.43 -2.68 -1.85
CA HIS A 234 0.95 -4.05 -2.09
C HIS A 234 -0.55 -4.17 -1.81
N GLY A 235 -1.02 -3.62 -0.69
CA GLY A 235 -2.44 -3.61 -0.34
C GLY A 235 -3.32 -2.91 -1.38
N TYR A 236 -2.85 -1.78 -1.93
CA TYR A 236 -3.55 -1.05 -2.99
C TYR A 236 -3.62 -1.87 -4.27
N TYR A 237 -2.48 -2.33 -4.81
CA TYR A 237 -2.43 -3.06 -6.07
C TYR A 237 -3.10 -4.43 -6.03
N ASP A 238 -3.12 -5.11 -4.87
CA ASP A 238 -3.81 -6.38 -4.71
C ASP A 238 -5.35 -6.21 -4.69
N ALA A 239 -5.84 -5.00 -4.39
CA ALA A 239 -7.27 -4.67 -4.36
C ALA A 239 -7.79 -4.06 -5.67
N LEU A 240 -6.91 -3.67 -6.60
CA LEU A 240 -7.30 -3.09 -7.88
C LEU A 240 -7.99 -4.11 -8.78
N ASP A 241 -9.10 -3.69 -9.39
CA ASP A 241 -9.83 -4.40 -10.45
C ASP A 241 -9.43 -3.93 -11.86
N TRP A 242 -8.59 -2.90 -11.96
CA TRP A 242 -8.07 -2.34 -13.21
C TRP A 242 -6.53 -2.34 -13.25
N GLN A 243 -5.96 -2.15 -14.45
CA GLN A 243 -4.51 -2.11 -14.64
C GLN A 243 -4.01 -0.69 -14.90
N PRO A 244 -3.43 -0.01 -13.89
CA PRO A 244 -2.90 1.34 -14.06
C PRO A 244 -1.66 1.39 -14.95
N PRO A 245 -1.46 2.48 -15.72
CA PRO A 245 -0.27 2.66 -16.55
C PRO A 245 1.01 2.71 -15.71
N LEU A 246 0.91 3.24 -14.49
CA LEU A 246 1.95 3.15 -13.47
C LEU A 246 1.81 1.82 -12.73
N ASN A 247 2.73 0.88 -12.93
CA ASN A 247 2.66 -0.43 -12.27
C ASN A 247 3.35 -0.45 -10.90
N ARG A 248 3.06 -1.50 -10.13
CA ARG A 248 3.60 -1.73 -8.78
C ARG A 248 5.14 -1.63 -8.73
N GLY A 249 5.83 -2.21 -9.71
CA GLY A 249 7.30 -2.23 -9.73
C GLY A 249 7.90 -0.83 -9.90
N ASP A 250 7.28 0.01 -10.74
CA ASP A 250 7.71 1.40 -10.93
C ASP A 250 7.51 2.22 -9.64
N VAL A 251 6.40 2.01 -8.93
CA VAL A 251 6.13 2.67 -7.65
C VAL A 251 7.14 2.25 -6.58
N GLU A 252 7.36 0.94 -6.40
CA GLU A 252 8.32 0.47 -5.40
C GLU A 252 9.75 0.96 -5.66
N ASP A 253 10.19 1.00 -6.93
CA ASP A 253 11.49 1.58 -7.29
C ASP A 253 11.56 3.07 -6.93
N PHE A 254 10.49 3.82 -7.22
CA PHE A 254 10.43 5.24 -6.86
C PHE A 254 10.46 5.46 -5.34
N LEU A 255 9.73 4.66 -4.55
CA LEU A 255 9.75 4.75 -3.08
C LEU A 255 11.15 4.47 -2.50
N ARG A 256 11.85 3.46 -3.02
CA ARG A 256 13.25 3.20 -2.65
C ARG A 256 14.16 4.36 -3.06
N TYR A 257 13.93 4.97 -4.22
CA TYR A 257 14.69 6.11 -4.71
C TYR A 257 14.53 7.35 -3.81
N VAL A 258 13.30 7.70 -3.42
CA VAL A 258 13.06 8.87 -2.56
C VAL A 258 13.55 8.65 -1.13
N SER A 259 13.38 7.44 -0.59
CA SER A 259 13.89 7.07 0.75
C SER A 259 15.42 7.21 0.83
N ARG A 260 16.17 6.74 -0.17
CA ARG A 260 17.64 6.91 -0.24
C ARG A 260 18.08 8.38 -0.28
N ARG A 261 17.20 9.29 -0.68
CA ARG A 261 17.46 10.74 -0.72
C ARG A 261 16.97 11.47 0.54
N GLY A 262 16.51 10.74 1.54
CA GLY A 262 16.05 11.28 2.82
C GLY A 262 14.64 11.87 2.78
N PHE A 263 13.86 11.60 1.72
CA PHE A 263 12.44 11.97 1.69
C PHE A 263 11.60 10.88 2.36
N ASP A 264 10.47 11.29 2.93
CA ASP A 264 9.50 10.38 3.55
C ASP A 264 8.77 9.52 2.48
N PRO A 265 9.01 8.20 2.44
CA PRO A 265 8.37 7.31 1.47
C PRO A 265 6.87 7.13 1.71
N VAL A 266 6.36 7.33 2.93
CA VAL A 266 4.91 7.26 3.22
C VAL A 266 4.20 8.44 2.59
N MET A 267 4.74 9.65 2.74
CA MET A 267 4.20 10.84 2.10
C MET A 267 4.33 10.77 0.58
N ALA A 268 5.41 10.17 0.08
CA ALA A 268 5.56 9.93 -1.36
C ALA A 268 4.51 8.96 -1.90
N TRP A 269 4.25 7.85 -1.17
CA TRP A 269 3.20 6.91 -1.54
C TRP A 269 1.82 7.59 -1.54
N PHE A 270 1.48 8.35 -0.50
CA PHE A 270 0.22 9.09 -0.44
C PHE A 270 0.03 10.01 -1.66
N GLY A 271 1.08 10.72 -2.09
CA GLY A 271 1.02 11.53 -3.31
C GLY A 271 0.82 10.71 -4.60
N ILE A 272 1.40 9.51 -4.68
CA ILE A 272 1.22 8.59 -5.81
C ILE A 272 -0.19 8.01 -5.82
N GLU A 273 -0.74 7.65 -4.67
CA GLU A 273 -2.11 7.16 -4.53
C GLU A 273 -3.12 8.19 -5.06
N ILE A 274 -2.93 9.47 -4.72
CA ILE A 274 -3.75 10.57 -5.27
C ILE A 274 -3.62 10.66 -6.80
N LEU A 275 -2.40 10.53 -7.34
CA LEU A 275 -2.17 10.52 -8.78
C LEU A 275 -2.86 9.33 -9.46
N LEU A 276 -2.80 8.14 -8.86
CA LEU A 276 -3.44 6.93 -9.39
C LEU A 276 -4.97 7.08 -9.41
N ALA A 277 -5.55 7.58 -8.31
CA ALA A 277 -6.97 7.88 -8.25
C ALA A 277 -7.38 8.94 -9.29
N PHE A 278 -6.56 9.95 -9.53
CA PHE A 278 -6.80 10.93 -10.59
C PHE A 278 -6.78 10.28 -11.99
N ILE A 279 -5.78 9.45 -12.28
CA ILE A 279 -5.67 8.72 -13.55
C ILE A 279 -6.89 7.83 -13.76
N GLU A 280 -7.37 7.15 -12.73
CA GLU A 280 -8.58 6.33 -12.79
C GLU A 280 -9.80 7.13 -13.25
N THR A 281 -9.99 8.34 -12.72
CA THR A 281 -11.08 9.24 -13.16
C THR A 281 -10.90 9.80 -14.58
N ARG A 282 -9.71 9.63 -15.18
CA ARG A 282 -9.31 10.16 -16.48
C ARG A 282 -8.84 9.08 -17.45
N LEU A 283 -9.28 7.83 -17.28
CA LEU A 283 -8.88 6.69 -18.13
C LEU A 283 -9.14 6.87 -19.63
N HIS A 284 -10.08 7.74 -20.00
CA HIS A 284 -10.36 8.06 -21.40
C HIS A 284 -9.30 8.98 -22.04
N GLU A 285 -8.57 9.76 -21.23
CA GLU A 285 -7.50 10.69 -21.68
C GLU A 285 -6.11 10.11 -21.39
N ILE A 286 -5.95 9.38 -20.28
CA ILE A 286 -4.65 8.89 -19.81
C ILE A 286 -4.63 7.36 -19.87
N GLN A 287 -4.25 6.83 -21.02
CA GLN A 287 -4.14 5.37 -21.25
C GLN A 287 -2.72 4.86 -21.01
N SER A 288 -1.74 5.75 -21.12
CA SER A 288 -0.32 5.50 -20.92
C SER A 288 0.32 6.60 -20.07
N LEU A 289 1.53 6.36 -19.58
CA LEU A 289 2.29 7.36 -18.85
C LEU A 289 2.67 8.56 -19.73
N ASP A 290 2.70 8.39 -21.06
CA ASP A 290 3.06 9.42 -22.03
C ASP A 290 1.91 10.38 -22.36
N ASP A 291 0.67 10.04 -21.99
CA ASP A 291 -0.51 10.88 -22.24
C ASP A 291 -0.68 12.00 -21.20
N LEU A 292 0.14 12.01 -20.13
CA LEU A 292 0.03 13.00 -19.07
C LEU A 292 0.46 14.41 -19.55
N CYS A 293 -0.53 15.24 -19.83
CA CYS A 293 -0.36 16.64 -20.19
C CYS A 293 -0.27 17.61 -18.99
N GLY A 294 0.22 18.82 -19.24
CA GLY A 294 0.39 19.85 -18.20
C GLY A 294 -0.92 20.33 -17.56
N TYR A 295 -2.03 20.31 -18.28
CA TYR A 295 -3.34 20.66 -17.72
C TYR A 295 -3.87 19.56 -16.79
N HIS A 296 -3.56 18.27 -17.03
CA HIS A 296 -3.86 17.18 -16.09
C HIS A 296 -3.21 17.42 -14.73
N ILE A 297 -1.92 17.79 -14.72
CA ILE A 297 -1.18 18.11 -13.48
C ILE A 297 -1.81 19.33 -12.78
N SER A 298 -2.29 20.30 -13.57
CA SER A 298 -3.00 21.46 -13.04
C SER A 298 -4.33 21.08 -12.37
N GLU A 299 -5.13 20.22 -13.00
CA GLU A 299 -6.40 19.72 -12.47
C GLU A 299 -6.20 18.86 -11.21
N LEU A 300 -5.21 17.96 -11.25
CA LEU A 300 -4.76 17.15 -10.11
C LEU A 300 -4.46 18.04 -8.90
N ALA A 301 -3.60 19.05 -9.05
CA ALA A 301 -3.17 19.92 -7.95
C ALA A 301 -4.20 20.98 -7.54
N SER A 302 -5.32 21.11 -8.27
CA SER A 302 -6.39 22.06 -7.98
C SER A 302 -7.71 21.34 -7.71
N GLY A 303 -8.59 21.30 -8.71
CA GLY A 303 -9.97 20.85 -8.56
C GLY A 303 -10.12 19.42 -8.06
N PHE A 304 -9.27 18.49 -8.48
CA PHE A 304 -9.39 17.10 -8.06
C PHE A 304 -9.18 16.92 -6.56
N VAL A 305 -8.08 17.47 -6.04
CA VAL A 305 -7.77 17.38 -4.61
C VAL A 305 -8.84 18.06 -3.75
N ASP A 306 -9.36 19.21 -4.20
CA ASP A 306 -10.40 19.94 -3.48
C ASP A 306 -11.76 19.20 -3.43
N MET A 307 -12.09 18.44 -4.48
CA MET A 307 -13.35 17.71 -4.56
C MET A 307 -13.29 16.36 -3.84
N THR A 308 -12.16 15.66 -3.93
CA THR A 308 -12.03 14.28 -3.45
C THR A 308 -11.63 14.20 -1.98
N TYR A 309 -10.89 15.18 -1.46
CA TYR A 309 -10.37 15.16 -0.09
C TYR A 309 -11.03 16.27 0.76
N LEU A 310 -11.75 15.88 1.82
CA LEU A 310 -12.51 16.79 2.69
C LEU A 310 -11.66 17.85 3.41
N GLN A 311 -10.33 17.65 3.49
CA GLN A 311 -9.42 18.61 4.09
C GLN A 311 -8.97 19.66 3.06
N ARG A 312 -8.93 20.93 3.46
CA ARG A 312 -8.37 22.00 2.62
C ARG A 312 -6.85 21.87 2.54
N TRP A 313 -6.35 21.55 1.35
CA TRP A 313 -4.91 21.50 1.08
C TRP A 313 -4.31 22.90 1.00
N THR A 314 -3.23 23.10 1.74
CA THR A 314 -2.38 24.28 1.71
C THR A 314 -1.66 24.42 0.36
N LEU A 315 -1.17 25.62 0.07
CA LEU A 315 -0.41 25.87 -1.16
C LEU A 315 0.88 25.05 -1.22
N ASP A 316 1.52 24.79 -0.09
CA ASP A 316 2.78 24.05 -0.02
C ASP A 316 2.56 22.55 -0.22
N GLU A 317 1.48 21.97 0.31
CA GLU A 317 1.10 20.58 0.03
C GLU A 317 0.82 20.37 -1.47
N ARG A 318 0.14 21.31 -2.12
CA ARG A 318 -0.09 21.26 -3.58
C ARG A 318 1.20 21.37 -4.38
N ARG A 319 2.12 22.25 -3.97
CA ARG A 319 3.45 22.34 -4.58
C ARG A 319 4.24 21.05 -4.40
N ASN A 320 4.16 20.43 -3.23
CA ASN A 320 4.80 19.14 -2.95
C ASN A 320 4.25 18.04 -3.86
N LEU A 321 2.93 17.99 -4.09
CA LEU A 321 2.33 17.06 -5.05
C LEU A 321 2.86 17.30 -6.48
N VAL A 322 2.90 18.55 -6.94
CA VAL A 322 3.45 18.91 -8.27
C VAL A 322 4.95 18.54 -8.38
N HIS A 323 5.72 18.75 -7.31
CA HIS A 323 7.12 18.35 -7.25
C HIS A 323 7.30 16.83 -7.27
N LEU A 324 6.43 16.10 -6.57
CA LEU A 324 6.42 14.64 -6.56
C LEU A 324 6.17 14.09 -7.97
N VAL A 325 5.16 14.60 -8.69
CA VAL A 325 4.89 14.21 -10.09
C VAL A 325 6.11 14.45 -10.97
N ARG A 326 6.77 15.61 -10.84
CA ARG A 326 8.02 15.89 -11.58
C ARG A 326 9.11 14.87 -11.28
N CYS A 327 9.35 14.60 -9.99
CA CYS A 327 10.39 13.66 -9.56
C CYS A 327 10.08 12.22 -10.01
N LEU A 328 8.82 11.81 -9.99
CA LEU A 328 8.37 10.53 -10.50
C LEU A 328 8.66 10.41 -12.00
N TYR A 329 8.30 11.40 -12.81
CA TYR A 329 8.54 11.38 -14.25
C TYR A 329 10.02 11.44 -14.63
N ASP A 330 10.83 12.19 -13.87
CA ASP A 330 12.29 12.15 -14.01
C ASP A 330 12.81 10.71 -13.79
N ARG A 331 12.32 10.02 -12.76
CA ARG A 331 12.71 8.63 -12.44
C ARG A 331 12.21 7.61 -13.47
N LEU A 332 10.96 7.75 -13.92
CA LEU A 332 10.38 6.91 -14.97
C LEU A 332 11.18 7.03 -16.27
N HIS A 333 11.65 8.23 -16.60
CA HIS A 333 12.50 8.45 -17.77
C HIS A 333 13.87 7.77 -17.65
N GLU A 334 14.53 7.84 -16.47
CA GLU A 334 15.77 7.09 -16.20
C GLU A 334 15.58 5.58 -16.41
N ARG A 335 14.37 5.08 -16.12
CA ARG A 335 13.96 3.68 -16.31
C ARG A 335 13.47 3.35 -17.72
N ARG A 336 13.48 4.31 -18.65
CA ARG A 336 12.94 4.20 -20.02
C ARG A 336 11.45 3.81 -20.07
N ARG A 337 10.68 4.26 -19.07
CA ARG A 337 9.23 4.05 -18.98
C ARG A 337 8.40 5.15 -19.65
N VAL A 338 9.01 6.31 -19.90
CA VAL A 338 8.39 7.46 -20.58
C VAL A 338 9.37 8.08 -21.58
N LEU A 339 8.82 8.71 -22.61
CA LEU A 339 9.59 9.41 -23.64
C LEU A 339 10.30 10.66 -23.08
N THR A 340 11.33 11.12 -23.80
CA THR A 340 12.08 12.32 -23.40
C THR A 340 11.19 13.56 -23.47
N GLU A 341 10.39 13.63 -24.54
CA GLU A 341 9.44 14.69 -24.84
C GLU A 341 8.40 14.81 -23.72
N THR A 342 7.84 13.67 -23.28
CA THR A 342 6.92 13.60 -22.15
C THR A 342 7.56 14.11 -20.86
N ARG A 343 8.75 13.61 -20.51
CA ARG A 343 9.46 14.05 -19.31
C ARG A 343 9.72 15.55 -19.32
N ASP A 344 10.13 16.11 -20.45
CA ASP A 344 10.41 17.54 -20.59
C ASP A 344 9.14 18.40 -20.55
N ALA A 345 8.05 17.92 -21.16
CA ALA A 345 6.73 18.56 -21.08
C ALA A 345 6.21 18.59 -19.64
N VAL A 346 6.25 17.46 -18.93
CA VAL A 346 5.86 17.36 -17.51
C VAL A 346 6.72 18.27 -16.65
N ARG A 347 8.05 18.26 -16.83
CA ARG A 347 8.98 19.12 -16.09
C ARG A 347 8.69 20.61 -16.31
N SER A 348 8.44 21.02 -17.55
CA SER A 348 8.08 22.39 -17.91
C SER A 348 6.74 22.80 -17.30
N ALA A 349 5.73 21.93 -17.36
CA ALA A 349 4.42 22.14 -16.75
C ALA A 349 4.52 22.31 -15.23
N CYS A 350 5.21 21.40 -14.54
CA CYS A 350 5.42 21.50 -13.09
C CYS A 350 6.14 22.81 -12.71
N ALA A 351 7.18 23.20 -13.46
CA ALA A 351 7.91 24.45 -13.22
C ALA A 351 6.99 25.68 -13.39
N ARG A 352 6.16 25.69 -14.44
CA ARG A 352 5.16 26.74 -14.66
C ARG A 352 4.16 26.80 -13.51
N LEU A 353 3.60 25.67 -13.09
CA LEU A 353 2.59 25.61 -12.02
C LEU A 353 3.10 26.20 -10.69
N VAL A 354 4.33 25.86 -10.29
CA VAL A 354 4.91 26.32 -9.01
C VAL A 354 5.52 27.73 -9.07
N SER A 355 5.63 28.35 -10.25
CA SER A 355 6.21 29.70 -10.42
C SER A 355 5.42 30.81 -9.73
N GLY A 356 4.14 30.60 -9.44
CA GLY A 356 3.28 31.57 -8.78
C GLY A 356 3.59 31.71 -7.28
N LYS A 357 3.78 32.96 -6.81
CA LYS A 357 4.14 33.23 -5.40
C LYS A 357 3.01 32.94 -4.40
N ARG A 358 1.78 33.39 -4.70
CA ARG A 358 0.61 33.35 -3.80
C ARG A 358 -0.43 32.28 -4.18
N LYS A 359 -0.33 31.71 -5.37
CA LYS A 359 -1.22 30.66 -5.89
C LYS A 359 -0.49 29.89 -6.99
N LEU A 360 -0.97 28.68 -7.32
CA LEU A 360 -0.50 27.95 -8.49
C LEU A 360 -0.83 28.71 -9.78
N ASN A 361 0.07 28.68 -10.75
CA ASN A 361 -0.15 29.26 -12.07
C ASN A 361 -0.78 28.21 -12.99
N LEU A 362 -2.08 27.97 -12.79
CA LEU A 362 -2.85 26.89 -13.40
C LEU A 362 -2.73 26.89 -14.94
N ILE A 363 -2.57 25.70 -15.50
CA ILE A 363 -2.55 25.46 -16.93
C ILE A 363 -3.96 25.03 -17.30
N ARG A 364 -4.64 25.83 -18.12
CA ARG A 364 -6.00 25.52 -18.55
C ARG A 364 -5.99 24.38 -19.57
N ARG A 365 -7.01 23.53 -19.48
CA ARG A 365 -7.36 22.57 -20.52
C ARG A 365 -7.57 23.30 -21.85
N PRO A 366 -7.06 22.78 -22.98
CA PRO A 366 -7.34 23.34 -24.30
C PRO A 366 -8.85 23.34 -24.58
N PRO A 367 -9.40 24.33 -25.32
CA PRO A 367 -10.78 24.28 -25.75
C PRO A 367 -11.07 23.01 -26.57
N PRO A 368 -12.24 22.36 -26.37
CA PRO A 368 -12.58 21.14 -27.10
C PRO A 368 -12.82 21.41 -28.58
N LEU A 369 -12.28 20.57 -29.46
CA LEU A 369 -12.48 20.63 -30.91
C LEU A 369 -13.80 19.97 -31.35
N GLY A 370 -14.22 18.92 -30.66
CA GLY A 370 -15.49 18.22 -30.86
C GLY A 370 -15.43 16.71 -30.61
N GLY A 371 -14.27 16.08 -30.80
CA GLY A 371 -14.05 14.65 -30.61
C GLY A 371 -13.80 14.22 -29.16
N GLU A 372 -13.63 15.18 -28.25
CA GLU A 372 -13.37 14.92 -26.83
C GLU A 372 -14.53 14.16 -26.18
N LEU A 373 -14.22 13.13 -25.41
CA LEU A 373 -15.20 12.28 -24.76
C LEU A 373 -15.77 12.95 -23.51
N ILE A 374 -17.10 12.93 -23.38
CA ILE A 374 -17.82 13.44 -22.20
C ILE A 374 -18.31 12.28 -21.35
N PHE A 375 -18.87 11.26 -22.00
CA PHE A 375 -19.61 10.22 -21.34
C PHE A 375 -19.50 8.91 -22.13
N ILE A 376 -19.29 7.80 -21.41
CA ILE A 376 -19.35 6.44 -21.94
C ILE A 376 -20.44 5.71 -21.17
N ARG A 377 -21.28 4.95 -21.87
CA ARG A 377 -22.16 3.98 -21.24
C ARG A 377 -22.08 2.63 -21.94
N ILE A 378 -22.36 1.58 -21.19
CA ILE A 378 -22.64 0.27 -21.77
C ILE A 378 -24.13 0.20 -22.01
N ASN A 379 -24.55 0.03 -23.26
CA ASN A 379 -25.95 -0.13 -23.60
C ASN A 379 -26.46 -1.44 -22.96
N PRO A 380 -27.52 -1.40 -22.13
CA PRO A 380 -27.99 -2.58 -21.40
C PRO A 380 -28.60 -3.65 -22.31
N GLU A 381 -29.05 -3.29 -23.51
CA GLU A 381 -29.68 -4.21 -24.46
C GLU A 381 -28.65 -4.89 -25.37
N THR A 382 -27.66 -4.13 -25.85
CA THR A 382 -26.65 -4.64 -26.80
C THR A 382 -25.36 -5.07 -26.13
N ASN A 383 -25.12 -4.62 -24.89
CA ASN A 383 -23.85 -4.74 -24.17
C ASN A 383 -22.66 -4.12 -24.95
N GLU A 384 -22.94 -3.19 -25.85
CA GLU A 384 -21.95 -2.42 -26.59
C GLU A 384 -21.63 -1.10 -25.88
N GLU A 385 -20.40 -0.63 -26.06
CA GLU A 385 -19.94 0.64 -25.52
C GLU A 385 -20.40 1.79 -26.42
N GLU A 386 -21.19 2.69 -25.87
CA GLU A 386 -21.64 3.92 -26.54
C GLU A 386 -20.84 5.11 -26.02
N ARG A 387 -20.31 5.92 -26.94
CA ARG A 387 -19.38 7.01 -26.66
C ARG A 387 -19.99 8.34 -27.08
N TYR A 388 -20.12 9.26 -26.13
CA TYR A 388 -20.66 10.59 -26.38
C TYR A 388 -19.58 11.65 -26.20
N THR A 389 -19.46 12.49 -27.22
CA THR A 389 -18.41 13.51 -27.34
C THR A 389 -18.94 14.94 -27.20
N PHE A 390 -18.05 15.92 -27.18
CA PHE A 390 -18.42 17.34 -27.21
C PHE A 390 -19.30 17.73 -28.40
N ASN A 391 -19.16 17.08 -29.57
CA ASN A 391 -20.08 17.27 -30.69
C ASN A 391 -21.52 16.86 -30.33
N HIS A 392 -21.70 15.77 -29.58
CA HIS A 392 -23.00 15.30 -29.14
C HIS A 392 -23.64 16.30 -28.17
N GLN A 393 -22.87 16.77 -27.18
CA GLN A 393 -23.33 17.77 -26.24
C GLN A 393 -23.71 19.08 -26.94
N ARG A 394 -22.88 19.60 -27.85
CA ARG A 394 -23.19 20.82 -28.62
C ARG A 394 -24.51 20.68 -29.39
N LEU A 395 -24.74 19.54 -30.05
CA LEU A 395 -25.99 19.30 -30.76
C LEU A 395 -27.20 19.27 -29.80
N LEU A 396 -27.06 18.66 -28.63
CA LEU A 396 -28.12 18.68 -27.60
C LEU A 396 -28.38 20.09 -27.05
N LEU A 397 -27.34 20.91 -26.84
CA LEU A 397 -27.49 22.30 -26.41
C LEU A 397 -28.23 23.13 -27.46
N VAL A 398 -27.93 22.93 -28.74
CA VAL A 398 -28.65 23.60 -29.84
C VAL A 398 -30.09 23.12 -29.93
N TRP A 399 -30.34 21.82 -29.80
CA TRP A 399 -31.68 21.24 -29.77
C TRP A 399 -32.53 21.84 -28.64
N ALA A 400 -31.98 21.94 -27.43
CA ALA A 400 -32.67 22.50 -26.27
C ALA A 400 -32.83 24.03 -26.38
N GLY A 401 -31.80 24.76 -26.80
CA GLY A 401 -31.76 26.22 -26.79
C GLY A 401 -32.41 26.89 -28.00
N ALA A 402 -32.05 26.47 -29.22
CA ALA A 402 -32.49 27.12 -30.47
C ALA A 402 -33.72 26.47 -31.10
N PHE A 403 -33.97 25.18 -30.82
CA PHE A 403 -35.04 24.41 -31.44
C PHE A 403 -36.11 23.93 -30.46
N HIS A 404 -36.09 24.41 -29.20
CA HIS A 404 -37.10 24.13 -28.19
C HIS A 404 -37.43 22.64 -28.02
N GLN A 405 -36.39 21.80 -28.04
CA GLN A 405 -36.49 20.35 -27.91
C GLN A 405 -37.24 19.65 -29.07
N ASP A 406 -37.30 20.25 -30.27
CA ASP A 406 -37.83 19.60 -31.47
C ASP A 406 -36.73 19.24 -32.48
N TRP A 407 -36.56 17.94 -32.72
CA TRP A 407 -35.59 17.40 -33.68
C TRP A 407 -35.94 17.69 -35.14
N ARG A 408 -37.23 17.76 -35.48
CA ARG A 408 -37.68 17.91 -36.89
C ARG A 408 -37.18 19.20 -37.56
N PRO A 409 -37.38 20.40 -36.97
CA PRO A 409 -36.87 21.64 -37.56
C PRO A 409 -35.34 21.65 -37.57
N MET A 410 -34.67 21.12 -36.53
CA MET A 410 -33.21 21.06 -36.49
C MET A 410 -32.64 20.22 -37.63
N LEU A 411 -33.19 19.02 -37.88
CA LEU A 411 -32.80 18.14 -38.98
C LEU A 411 -32.99 18.80 -40.36
N SER A 412 -34.02 19.63 -40.52
CA SER A 412 -34.23 20.38 -41.77
C SER A 412 -33.18 21.48 -41.96
N VAL A 413 -32.72 22.11 -40.89
CA VAL A 413 -31.68 23.15 -40.95
C VAL A 413 -30.31 22.56 -41.25
N CYS A 414 -30.05 21.30 -40.86
CA CYS A 414 -28.78 20.63 -41.13
C CYS A 414 -28.37 20.64 -42.60
N ASP A 415 -29.33 20.61 -43.53
CA ASP A 415 -29.03 20.62 -44.97
C ASP A 415 -28.41 21.96 -45.45
N THR A 416 -28.40 23.00 -44.60
CA THR A 416 -27.92 24.35 -44.92
C THR A 416 -26.66 24.78 -44.16
N VAL A 417 -26.20 23.99 -43.19
CA VAL A 417 -25.06 24.34 -42.31
C VAL A 417 -23.79 23.54 -42.65
N PRO A 418 -22.60 24.01 -42.26
CA PRO A 418 -21.37 23.26 -42.45
C PRO A 418 -21.42 21.90 -41.76
N SER A 419 -20.85 20.87 -42.40
CA SER A 419 -20.90 19.47 -41.93
C SER A 419 -22.32 18.95 -41.67
N GLY A 420 -23.31 19.49 -42.39
CA GLY A 420 -24.73 19.15 -42.25
C GLY A 420 -25.02 17.65 -42.21
N ALA A 421 -24.47 16.88 -43.15
CA ALA A 421 -24.67 15.43 -43.21
C ALA A 421 -24.13 14.69 -41.98
N GLN A 422 -22.97 15.10 -41.46
CA GLN A 422 -22.37 14.51 -40.25
C GLN A 422 -23.16 14.89 -39.00
N LYS A 423 -23.55 16.16 -38.87
CA LYS A 423 -24.44 16.64 -37.80
C LYS A 423 -25.77 15.89 -37.80
N LYS A 424 -26.34 15.64 -38.99
CA LYS A 424 -27.58 14.87 -39.17
C LYS A 424 -27.46 13.43 -38.69
N ALA A 425 -26.33 12.77 -38.98
CA ALA A 425 -26.06 11.42 -38.48
C ALA A 425 -26.04 11.38 -36.94
N LEU A 426 -25.29 12.28 -36.31
CA LEU A 426 -25.25 12.36 -34.84
C LEU A 426 -26.60 12.73 -34.22
N ILE A 427 -27.40 13.61 -34.87
CA ILE A 427 -28.75 13.92 -34.40
C ILE A 427 -29.65 12.69 -34.44
N HIS A 428 -29.53 11.84 -35.47
CA HIS A 428 -30.30 10.60 -35.52
C HIS A 428 -29.93 9.67 -34.35
N GLU A 429 -28.66 9.54 -34.02
CA GLU A 429 -28.19 8.80 -32.84
C GLU A 429 -28.79 9.38 -31.55
N LEU A 430 -28.69 10.70 -31.36
CA LEU A 430 -29.22 11.40 -30.18
C LEU A 430 -30.75 11.29 -30.06
N SER A 431 -31.47 11.33 -31.17
CA SER A 431 -32.94 11.26 -31.19
C SER A 431 -33.50 9.90 -30.76
N ALA A 432 -32.66 8.86 -30.76
CA ALA A 432 -33.01 7.52 -30.29
C ALA A 432 -32.74 7.32 -28.79
N LEU A 433 -32.11 8.29 -28.11
CA LEU A 433 -31.78 8.19 -26.68
C LEU A 433 -32.96 8.54 -25.79
N GLU A 434 -32.96 7.97 -24.59
CA GLU A 434 -33.87 8.37 -23.51
C GLU A 434 -33.55 9.79 -23.05
N THR A 435 -34.58 10.55 -22.69
CA THR A 435 -34.47 11.96 -22.30
C THR A 435 -33.51 12.17 -21.13
N ASP A 436 -33.50 11.27 -20.15
CA ASP A 436 -32.62 11.35 -18.96
C ASP A 436 -31.12 11.33 -19.34
N ILE A 437 -30.75 10.66 -20.43
CA ILE A 437 -29.37 10.60 -20.92
C ILE A 437 -29.01 11.92 -21.61
N CYS A 438 -29.93 12.45 -22.42
CA CYS A 438 -29.77 13.76 -23.04
C CYS A 438 -29.56 14.85 -21.99
N ASP A 439 -30.38 14.84 -20.93
CA ASP A 439 -30.28 15.75 -19.80
C ASP A 439 -28.95 15.58 -19.06
N LEU A 440 -28.50 14.34 -18.84
CA LEU A 440 -27.20 14.06 -18.23
C LEU A 440 -26.05 14.67 -19.05
N ILE A 441 -26.05 14.51 -20.37
CA ILE A 441 -24.98 15.01 -21.25
C ILE A 441 -24.88 16.55 -21.19
N ILE A 442 -26.00 17.27 -21.10
CA ILE A 442 -25.99 18.74 -21.04
C ILE A 442 -25.96 19.31 -19.61
N SER A 443 -26.06 18.47 -18.59
CA SER A 443 -26.21 18.89 -17.18
C SER A 443 -25.08 19.78 -16.63
N GLN A 444 -23.89 19.75 -17.25
CA GLN A 444 -22.74 20.56 -16.83
C GLN A 444 -22.50 21.80 -17.69
N ALA A 445 -23.34 22.07 -18.69
CA ALA A 445 -23.19 23.22 -19.57
C ALA A 445 -23.71 24.50 -18.91
N ASP A 446 -22.99 25.61 -19.11
CA ASP A 446 -23.42 26.95 -18.69
C ASP A 446 -24.07 27.75 -19.83
N GLU A 447 -24.57 28.96 -19.53
CA GLU A 447 -25.23 29.82 -20.53
C GLU A 447 -24.29 30.18 -21.70
N GLU A 448 -22.99 30.35 -21.44
CA GLU A 448 -22.02 30.60 -22.51
C GLU A 448 -21.84 29.38 -23.42
N ASP A 449 -21.93 28.16 -22.88
CA ASP A 449 -21.88 26.93 -23.67
C ASP A 449 -23.03 26.83 -24.67
N PHE A 450 -24.24 27.27 -24.29
CA PHE A 450 -25.38 27.32 -25.21
C PHE A 450 -25.11 28.26 -26.39
N ASP A 451 -24.67 29.49 -26.11
CA ASP A 451 -24.36 30.47 -27.15
C ASP A 451 -23.24 29.96 -28.08
N ARG A 452 -22.17 29.39 -27.50
CA ARG A 452 -21.07 28.78 -28.26
C ARG A 452 -21.55 27.62 -29.13
N ALA A 453 -22.43 26.77 -28.62
CA ALA A 453 -22.95 25.63 -29.37
C ALA A 453 -23.82 26.07 -30.57
N ILE A 454 -24.63 27.12 -30.39
CA ILE A 454 -25.46 27.68 -31.46
C ILE A 454 -24.57 28.26 -32.57
N LEU A 455 -23.58 29.09 -32.21
CA LEU A 455 -22.63 29.63 -33.18
C LEU A 455 -21.89 28.51 -33.93
N TRP A 456 -21.37 27.52 -33.20
CA TRP A 456 -20.72 26.34 -33.77
C TRP A 456 -21.62 25.58 -34.75
N PHE A 457 -22.92 25.45 -34.45
CA PHE A 457 -23.84 24.72 -35.32
C PHE A 457 -24.03 25.40 -36.67
N TYR A 458 -24.12 26.73 -36.71
CA TYR A 458 -24.34 27.47 -37.95
C TYR A 458 -23.05 27.80 -38.72
N GLU A 459 -21.94 28.04 -38.01
CA GLU A 459 -20.74 28.63 -38.61
C GLU A 459 -19.58 27.64 -38.76
N ASP A 460 -19.49 26.64 -37.87
CA ASP A 460 -18.32 25.76 -37.79
C ASP A 460 -18.55 24.38 -38.41
N ARG A 461 -17.45 23.82 -38.93
CA ARG A 461 -17.39 22.42 -39.35
C ARG A 461 -17.31 21.51 -38.15
N LEU A 462 -17.92 20.33 -38.27
CA LEU A 462 -17.79 19.26 -37.28
C LEU A 462 -16.38 18.66 -37.40
N LEU A 463 -15.65 18.65 -36.29
CA LEU A 463 -14.35 17.99 -36.17
C LEU A 463 -14.48 16.78 -35.26
N GLU A 464 -13.99 15.62 -35.72
CA GLU A 464 -13.93 14.39 -34.93
C GLU A 464 -12.62 14.26 -34.14
N LEU A 465 -11.71 15.23 -34.30
CA LEU A 465 -10.45 15.28 -33.57
C LEU A 465 -10.68 15.65 -32.10
N SER A 466 -9.89 15.04 -31.22
CA SER A 466 -9.76 15.44 -29.82
C SER A 466 -8.51 16.31 -29.65
N ALA A 467 -8.62 17.40 -28.91
CA ALA A 467 -7.48 18.16 -28.37
C ALA A 467 -6.94 17.58 -27.06
N TRP A 468 -7.64 16.58 -26.49
CA TRP A 468 -7.32 15.93 -25.21
C TRP A 468 -6.90 14.48 -25.44
#